data_AF-A0AAD4AM86-F1
#
_entry.id   AF-A0AAD4AM86-F1
#
_cell.length_a   1.000
_cell.length_b   1.000
_cell.length_c   1.000
_cell.angle_alpha   90.00
_cell.angle_beta   90.00
_cell.angle_gamma   90.00
#
_symmetry.space_group_name_H-M   'P 1'
#
loop_
_entity.id
_entity.type
_entity.pdbx_description
1 polymer ?
#
loop_
_entity_poly.entity_id
_entity_poly.type
_entity_poly.pdbx_seq_one_letter_code
_entity_poly.pdbx_strand_id
1 'polypeptide(L)'
;MEYIALKHTHVMFVVLSILLFLVRSGSRLRTGKLAGNKGVFIASHSIDTLLIVSAIALAVMASLNPMQQPWLLEKIILVAVYIGAGVMSAKAQTKIAQIGALIIAIFTLLAIGYLAASKSSFLL
;
A
#
# COMPACT_ATOMS: atom_id res chain seq x y z
N MET A 1 -12.82 -22.47 0.97
CA MET A 1 -11.40 -22.66 0.61
C MET A 1 -10.89 -21.51 -0.26
N GLU A 2 -11.58 -21.17 -1.35
CA GLU A 2 -11.22 -20.06 -2.26
C GLU A 2 -10.97 -18.71 -1.58
N TYR A 3 -11.84 -18.28 -0.67
CA TYR A 3 -11.69 -17.00 0.04
C TYR A 3 -10.38 -16.92 0.86
N ILE A 4 -10.02 -18.01 1.54
CA ILE A 4 -8.81 -18.05 2.38
C ILE A 4 -7.57 -18.01 1.49
N ALA A 5 -7.57 -18.77 0.39
CA ALA A 5 -6.48 -18.74 -0.58
C ALA A 5 -6.27 -17.32 -1.15
N LEU A 6 -7.35 -16.67 -1.63
CA LEU A 6 -7.30 -15.30 -2.11
C LEU A 6 -6.84 -14.31 -1.06
N LYS A 7 -7.25 -14.48 0.22
CA LYS A 7 -6.79 -13.65 1.31
C LYS A 7 -5.28 -13.78 1.53
N HIS A 8 -4.74 -15.00 1.51
CA HIS A 8 -3.29 -15.21 1.61
C HIS A 8 -2.53 -14.61 0.43
N THR A 9 -3.03 -14.79 -0.79
CA THR A 9 -2.45 -14.17 -1.99
C THR A 9 -2.47 -12.65 -1.93
N HIS A 10 -3.57 -12.05 -1.47
CA HIS A 10 -3.66 -10.60 -1.27
C HIS A 10 -2.62 -10.10 -0.25
N VAL A 11 -2.49 -10.78 0.90
CA VAL A 11 -1.50 -10.42 1.92
C VAL A 11 -0.07 -10.56 1.38
N MET A 12 0.21 -11.59 0.56
CA MET A 12 1.50 -11.73 -0.12
C MET A 12 1.79 -10.53 -1.03
N PHE A 13 0.80 -10.08 -1.84
CA PHE A 13 0.97 -8.88 -2.65
C PHE A 13 1.17 -7.62 -1.82
N VAL A 14 0.50 -7.51 -0.66
CA VAL A 14 0.70 -6.37 0.27
C VAL A 14 2.14 -6.33 0.75
N VAL A 15 2.67 -7.44 1.24
CA VAL A 15 4.07 -7.52 1.69
C VAL A 15 5.03 -7.18 0.55
N LEU A 16 4.78 -7.72 -0.64
CA LEU A 16 5.65 -7.50 -1.79
C LEU A 16 5.62 -6.05 -2.30
N SER A 17 4.46 -5.40 -2.31
CA SER A 17 4.31 -3.97 -2.65
C SER A 17 5.07 -3.09 -1.64
N ILE A 18 4.94 -3.38 -0.34
CA ILE A 18 5.66 -2.65 0.72
C ILE A 18 7.18 -2.80 0.55
N LEU A 19 7.67 -4.01 0.29
CA LEU A 19 9.10 -4.26 0.07
C LEU A 19 9.62 -3.48 -1.14
N LEU A 20 8.92 -3.52 -2.28
CA LEU A 20 9.30 -2.78 -3.48
C LEU A 20 9.25 -1.26 -3.29
N PHE A 21 8.27 -0.77 -2.53
CA PHE A 21 8.20 0.63 -2.13
C PHE A 21 9.43 1.05 -1.32
N LEU A 22 9.81 0.28 -0.30
CA LEU A 22 10.99 0.55 0.52
C LEU A 22 12.28 0.46 -0.30
N VAL A 23 12.41 -0.53 -1.18
CA VAL A 23 13.57 -0.68 -2.07
C VAL A 23 13.72 0.52 -3.01
N ARG A 24 12.63 0.97 -3.66
CA ARG A 24 12.66 2.18 -4.51
C ARG A 24 13.02 3.42 -3.71
N SER A 25 12.39 3.61 -2.56
CA SER A 25 12.58 4.81 -1.75
C SER A 25 13.98 4.86 -1.12
N GLY A 26 14.49 3.73 -0.62
CA GLY A 26 15.87 3.58 -0.17
C GLY A 26 16.89 3.76 -1.30
N SER A 27 16.59 3.27 -2.51
CA SER A 27 17.43 3.52 -3.68
C SER A 27 17.51 5.00 -4.03
N ARG A 28 16.38 5.73 -4.01
CA ARG A 28 16.33 7.18 -4.26
C ARG A 28 17.15 7.98 -3.25
N LEU A 29 17.15 7.58 -1.98
CA LEU A 29 17.95 8.23 -0.92
C LEU A 29 19.47 8.06 -1.09
N ARG A 30 19.92 6.98 -1.76
CA ARG A 30 21.34 6.67 -1.95
C ARG A 30 21.88 7.17 -3.28
N THR A 31 21.48 6.52 -4.38
CA THR A 31 22.10 6.71 -5.71
C THR A 31 21.09 6.74 -6.85
N GLY A 32 19.81 6.43 -6.60
CA GLY A 32 18.76 6.38 -7.60
C GLY A 32 18.87 5.24 -8.63
N LYS A 33 19.99 4.51 -8.70
CA LYS A 33 20.26 3.51 -9.74
C LYS A 33 19.22 2.38 -9.81
N LEU A 34 18.78 1.87 -8.66
CA LEU A 34 17.76 0.82 -8.61
C LEU A 34 16.36 1.36 -8.91
N ALA A 35 16.04 2.58 -8.47
CA ALA A 35 14.77 3.23 -8.75
C ALA A 35 14.59 3.56 -10.25
N GLY A 36 15.69 3.75 -11.00
CA GLY A 36 15.70 3.93 -12.45
C GLY A 36 15.68 2.62 -13.25
N ASN A 37 15.75 1.46 -12.60
CA ASN A 37 15.70 0.18 -13.29
C ASN A 37 14.26 -0.14 -13.75
N LYS A 38 14.08 -0.30 -15.07
CA LYS A 38 12.80 -0.63 -15.70
C LYS A 38 12.17 -1.91 -15.11
N GLY A 39 12.98 -2.91 -14.74
CA GLY A 39 12.47 -4.15 -14.16
C GLY A 39 11.79 -3.94 -12.80
N VAL A 40 12.39 -3.14 -11.92
CA VAL A 40 11.82 -2.81 -10.60
C VAL A 40 10.55 -1.97 -10.75
N PHE A 41 10.52 -1.07 -11.74
CA PHE A 41 9.35 -0.26 -12.04
C PHE A 41 8.17 -1.11 -12.52
N ILE A 42 8.40 -1.99 -13.50
CA ILE A 42 7.36 -2.88 -14.04
C ILE A 42 6.86 -3.83 -12.95
N ALA A 43 7.76 -4.46 -12.20
CA ALA A 43 7.38 -5.36 -11.11
C ALA A 43 6.49 -4.67 -10.08
N SER A 44 6.88 -3.47 -9.62
CA SER A 44 6.07 -2.69 -8.68
C SER A 44 4.67 -2.42 -9.23
N HIS A 45 4.55 -1.99 -10.49
CA HIS A 45 3.25 -1.66 -11.08
C HIS A 45 2.36 -2.90 -11.29
N SER A 46 2.95 -4.03 -11.69
CA SER A 46 2.24 -5.30 -11.81
C SER A 46 1.73 -5.78 -10.45
N ILE A 47 2.50 -5.62 -9.39
CA ILE A 47 2.08 -6.03 -8.04
C ILE A 47 1.01 -5.10 -7.50
N ASP A 48 1.14 -3.79 -7.72
CA ASP A 48 0.16 -2.81 -7.25
C ASP A 48 -1.21 -3.02 -7.94
N THR A 49 -1.21 -3.34 -9.24
CA THR A 49 -2.45 -3.68 -9.96
C THR A 49 -3.06 -4.99 -9.45
N LEU A 50 -2.28 -6.05 -9.26
CA LEU A 50 -2.74 -7.31 -8.67
C LEU A 50 -3.25 -7.13 -7.22
N LEU A 51 -2.65 -6.23 -6.46
CA LEU A 51 -3.07 -5.88 -5.09
C LEU A 51 -4.46 -5.23 -5.08
N ILE A 52 -4.71 -4.29 -5.99
CA ILE A 52 -6.03 -3.64 -6.13
C ILE A 52 -7.08 -4.66 -6.58
N VAL A 53 -6.76 -5.46 -7.61
CA VAL A 53 -7.69 -6.48 -8.13
C VAL A 53 -8.03 -7.51 -7.05
N SER A 54 -7.05 -8.00 -6.30
CA SER A 54 -7.29 -8.95 -5.19
C SER A 54 -8.06 -8.33 -4.04
N ALA A 55 -7.87 -7.04 -3.74
CA ALA A 55 -8.67 -6.33 -2.73
C ALA A 55 -10.14 -6.24 -3.13
N ILE A 56 -10.43 -5.90 -4.40
CA ILE A 56 -11.79 -5.84 -4.94
C ILE A 56 -12.43 -7.22 -4.94
N ALA A 57 -11.71 -8.26 -5.37
CA ALA A 57 -12.20 -9.63 -5.36
C ALA A 57 -12.58 -10.08 -3.93
N LEU A 58 -11.74 -9.78 -2.93
CA LEU A 58 -12.06 -10.07 -1.53
C LEU A 58 -13.28 -9.30 -1.02
N ALA A 59 -13.42 -8.01 -1.36
CA ALA A 59 -14.57 -7.22 -0.98
C ALA A 59 -15.89 -7.77 -1.56
N VAL A 60 -15.87 -8.16 -2.84
CA VAL A 60 -17.04 -8.75 -3.52
C VAL A 60 -17.38 -10.12 -2.94
N MET A 61 -16.39 -11.01 -2.75
CA MET A 61 -16.63 -12.34 -2.18
C MET A 61 -17.13 -12.29 -0.73
N ALA A 62 -16.65 -11.31 0.04
CA ALA A 62 -17.12 -11.09 1.41
C ALA A 62 -18.41 -10.26 1.48
N SER A 63 -18.99 -9.85 0.33
CA SER A 63 -20.17 -8.97 0.25
C SER A 63 -20.04 -7.71 1.10
N LEU A 64 -18.83 -7.15 1.19
CA LEU A 64 -18.55 -5.98 2.00
C LEU A 64 -18.91 -4.71 1.23
N ASN A 65 -19.79 -3.90 1.81
CA ASN A 65 -20.10 -2.58 1.30
C ASN A 65 -19.28 -1.52 2.06
N PRO A 66 -18.37 -0.77 1.39
CA PRO A 66 -17.57 0.26 2.04
C PRO A 66 -18.40 1.34 2.74
N MET A 67 -19.60 1.65 2.24
CA MET A 67 -20.46 2.67 2.84
C MET A 67 -21.14 2.19 4.13
N GLN A 68 -21.26 0.88 4.32
CA GLN A 68 -21.86 0.28 5.52
C GLN A 68 -20.81 -0.20 6.53
N GLN A 69 -19.53 -0.19 6.14
CA GLN A 69 -18.41 -0.70 6.92
C GLN A 69 -17.37 0.42 7.07
N PRO A 70 -17.48 1.25 8.14
CA PRO A 70 -16.60 2.41 8.32
C PRO A 70 -15.10 2.07 8.27
N TRP A 71 -14.70 0.91 8.84
CA TRP A 71 -13.31 0.42 8.78
C TRP A 71 -12.83 0.17 7.33
N LEU A 72 -13.71 -0.24 6.42
CA LEU A 72 -13.36 -0.46 5.02
C LEU A 72 -13.23 0.87 4.27
N LEU A 73 -14.12 1.84 4.56
CA LEU A 73 -14.01 3.20 4.01
C LEU A 73 -12.71 3.87 4.46
N GLU A 74 -12.40 3.81 5.75
CA GLU A 74 -11.18 4.36 6.34
C GLU A 74 -9.94 3.70 5.72
N LYS A 75 -9.98 2.37 5.50
CA LYS A 75 -8.91 1.65 4.80
C LYS A 75 -8.68 2.17 3.38
N ILE A 76 -9.74 2.46 2.63
CA ILE A 76 -9.63 3.02 1.27
C ILE A 76 -9.01 4.43 1.31
N ILE A 77 -9.43 5.28 2.27
CA ILE A 77 -8.86 6.62 2.45
C ILE A 77 -7.37 6.53 2.78
N LEU A 78 -6.98 5.64 3.71
CA LEU A 78 -5.58 5.43 4.07
C LEU A 78 -4.76 4.93 2.87
N VAL A 79 -5.30 4.05 2.03
CA VAL A 79 -4.60 3.63 0.79
C VAL A 79 -4.34 4.82 -0.13
N ALA A 80 -5.31 5.75 -0.28
CA ALA A 80 -5.10 6.96 -1.06
C ALA A 80 -4.00 7.86 -0.46
N VAL A 81 -3.98 8.02 0.88
CA VAL A 81 -2.93 8.76 1.60
C VAL A 81 -1.56 8.10 1.38
N TYR A 82 -1.49 6.76 1.44
CA TYR A 82 -0.26 6.00 1.20
C TYR A 82 0.29 6.24 -0.22
N ILE A 83 -0.58 6.18 -1.25
CA ILE A 83 -0.19 6.46 -2.64
C ILE A 83 0.32 7.90 -2.76
N GLY A 84 -0.39 8.87 -2.17
CA GLY A 84 0.02 10.28 -2.14
C GLY A 84 1.38 10.49 -1.48
N ALA A 85 1.61 9.87 -0.32
CA ALA A 85 2.90 9.90 0.37
C ALA A 85 4.02 9.29 -0.48
N GLY A 86 3.73 8.22 -1.21
CA GLY A 86 4.68 7.61 -2.13
C GLY A 86 5.04 8.49 -3.32
N VAL A 87 4.08 9.22 -3.88
CA VAL A 87 4.32 10.21 -4.94
C VAL A 87 5.12 11.39 -4.41
N MET A 88 4.80 11.89 -3.22
CA MET A 88 5.54 12.96 -2.55
C MET A 88 6.99 12.55 -2.29
N SER A 89 7.22 11.33 -1.78
CA SER A 89 8.56 10.76 -1.58
C SER A 89 9.34 10.67 -2.90
N ALA A 90 8.67 10.37 -4.02
CA ALA A 90 9.31 10.30 -5.33
C ALA A 90 9.61 11.69 -5.93
N LYS A 91 8.79 12.71 -5.67
CA LYS A 91 8.94 14.07 -6.20
C LYS A 91 9.77 15.01 -5.31
N ALA A 92 10.00 14.64 -4.05
CA ALA A 92 10.71 15.47 -3.10
C ALA A 92 12.18 15.69 -3.52
N GLN A 93 12.58 16.96 -3.53
CA GLN A 93 13.93 17.43 -3.91
C GLN A 93 14.91 17.40 -2.74
N THR A 94 14.42 17.43 -1.50
CA THR A 94 15.24 17.40 -0.29
C THR A 94 15.13 16.05 0.42
N LYS A 95 16.24 15.57 1.00
CA LYS A 95 16.29 14.31 1.75
C LYS A 95 15.32 14.32 2.95
N ILE A 96 15.16 15.47 3.60
CA ILE A 96 14.25 15.64 4.74
C ILE A 96 12.80 15.40 4.31
N ALA A 97 12.37 16.00 3.19
CA ALA A 97 11.01 15.78 2.67
C ALA A 97 10.79 14.33 2.19
N GLN A 98 11.80 13.69 1.60
CA GLN A 98 11.74 12.26 1.24
C GLN A 98 11.57 11.36 2.45
N ILE A 99 12.32 11.62 3.54
CA ILE A 99 12.23 10.87 4.80
C ILE A 99 10.89 11.13 5.48
N GLY A 100 10.44 12.39 5.55
CA GLY A 100 9.12 12.73 6.10
C GLY A 100 7.99 12.00 5.37
N ALA A 101 8.03 11.98 4.03
CA ALA A 101 7.07 11.23 3.22
C ALA A 101 7.13 9.70 3.47
N LEU A 102 8.32 9.15 3.70
CA LEU A 102 8.49 7.74 4.05
C LEU A 102 7.90 7.41 5.42
N ILE A 103 8.12 8.27 6.42
CA ILE A 103 7.56 8.10 7.76
C ILE A 103 6.03 8.11 7.69
N ILE A 104 5.44 9.06 6.94
CA ILE A 104 4.00 9.12 6.71
C ILE A 104 3.52 7.81 6.06
N ALA A 105 4.18 7.37 4.98
CA ALA A 105 3.81 6.13 4.30
C ALA A 105 3.86 4.90 5.23
N ILE A 106 4.89 4.78 6.07
CA ILE A 106 5.01 3.68 7.05
C ILE A 106 3.87 3.76 8.08
N PHE A 107 3.58 4.95 8.61
CA PHE A 107 2.51 5.12 9.59
C PHE A 107 1.15 4.76 8.99
N THR A 108 0.88 5.18 7.75
CA THR A 108 -0.34 4.81 7.02
C THR A 108 -0.44 3.31 6.79
N LEU A 109 0.65 2.62 6.45
CA LEU A 109 0.66 1.15 6.31
C LEU A 109 0.35 0.44 7.63
N LEU A 110 0.90 0.91 8.74
CA LEU A 110 0.61 0.37 10.06
C LEU A 110 -0.88 0.56 10.43
N ALA A 111 -1.43 1.74 10.15
CA ALA A 111 -2.86 2.00 10.35
C ALA A 111 -3.73 1.05 9.50
N ILE A 112 -3.42 0.86 8.21
CA ILE A 112 -4.12 -0.08 7.33
C ILE A 112 -4.06 -1.52 7.89
N GLY A 113 -2.91 -1.93 8.39
CA GLY A 113 -2.71 -3.25 9.02
C GLY A 113 -3.55 -3.41 10.29
N TYR A 114 -3.60 -2.38 11.13
CA TYR A 114 -4.44 -2.36 12.32
C TYR A 114 -5.93 -2.48 11.98
N LEU A 115 -6.44 -1.64 11.06
CA LEU A 115 -7.84 -1.70 10.61
C LEU A 115 -8.21 -3.09 10.06
N ALA A 116 -7.29 -3.74 9.35
CA ALA A 116 -7.50 -5.08 8.82
C ALA A 116 -7.57 -6.17 9.91
N ALA A 117 -6.89 -5.97 11.04
CA ALA A 117 -6.86 -6.89 12.17
C ALA A 117 -8.04 -6.66 13.14
N SER A 118 -8.30 -5.40 13.49
CA SER A 118 -9.36 -5.01 14.43
C SER A 118 -10.75 -5.07 13.78
N LYS A 119 -10.84 -4.83 12.46
CA LYS A 119 -12.11 -4.56 11.75
C LYS A 119 -12.94 -3.47 12.42
N SER A 120 -12.28 -2.60 13.18
CA SER A 120 -12.85 -1.42 13.83
C SER A 120 -12.24 -0.20 13.18
N SER A 121 -13.10 0.73 12.79
CA SER A 121 -12.65 2.07 12.44
C SER A 121 -12.16 2.78 13.70
N PHE A 122 -11.24 3.71 13.50
CA PHE A 122 -10.76 4.58 14.57
C PHE A 122 -11.18 6.03 14.30
N LEU A 123 -11.32 6.41 13.03
CA LEU A 123 -11.62 7.79 12.62
C LEU A 123 -13.05 8.00 12.10
N LEU A 124 -13.77 6.93 11.77
CA LEU A 124 -15.14 6.95 11.22
C LEU A 124 -16.10 6.13 12.09
#